data_AF-A0A7C7C2J7-F1
#
_entry.id   AF-A0A7C7C2J7-F1
#
_cell.length_a   1.000
_cell.length_b   1.000
_cell.length_c   1.000
_cell.angle_alpha   90.00
_cell.angle_beta   90.00
_cell.angle_gamma   90.00
#
_symmetry.space_group_name_H-M   'P 1'
#
loop_
_entity.id
_entity.type
_entity.pdbx_description
1 polymer ?
#
loop_
_entity_poly.entity_id
_entity_poly.type
_entity_poly.pdbx_seq_one_letter_code
_entity_poly.pdbx_strand_id
1 'polypeptide(L)'
;MPTTQQPKSQTKEIQKKEANLPANFNLEEAAGEGQEFISARDLKLPILKILYANSPVLDDSDGKYIANAKQGDIYNEVTGNLWKGKDGIIVVPCLYINTFNEWKDKGDSPGRPIKIHTDPSIMSETTRG
;
A
#
# COMPACT_ATOMS: atom_id res chain seq x y z
N MET A 1 -77.32 8.25 32.17
CA MET A 1 -76.57 9.17 31.28
C MET A 1 -75.27 9.54 31.98
N PRO A 2 -74.17 9.76 31.26
CA PRO A 2 -73.46 8.83 30.37
C PRO A 2 -71.99 8.72 30.83
N THR A 3 -71.18 7.79 30.34
CA THR A 3 -70.11 8.03 29.33
C THR A 3 -69.00 7.05 29.74
N THR A 4 -68.32 6.24 28.93
CA THR A 4 -68.34 5.90 27.50
C THR A 4 -67.47 4.65 27.34
N GLN A 5 -67.79 3.88 26.31
CA GLN A 5 -67.16 2.63 25.90
C GLN A 5 -65.73 2.81 25.37
N GLN A 6 -64.89 1.79 25.66
CA GLN A 6 -63.65 1.27 25.02
C GLN A 6 -63.05 1.99 23.78
N PRO A 7 -61.71 1.92 23.57
CA PRO A 7 -61.21 0.84 22.71
C PRO A 7 -59.86 0.22 23.09
N LYS A 8 -59.75 -1.06 22.73
CA LYS A 8 -58.54 -1.87 22.59
C LYS A 8 -57.43 -1.12 21.84
N SER A 9 -56.19 -1.20 22.32
CA SER A 9 -55.02 -0.87 21.49
C SER A 9 -53.88 -1.85 21.72
N GLN A 10 -53.94 -2.91 20.92
CA GLN A 10 -52.83 -3.54 20.20
C GLN A 10 -51.48 -3.70 20.92
N THR A 11 -51.22 -4.95 21.30
CA THR A 11 -49.93 -5.62 21.21
C THR A 11 -49.08 -5.08 20.06
N LYS A 12 -48.02 -4.33 20.37
CA LYS A 12 -46.87 -4.21 19.48
C LYS A 12 -45.75 -5.05 20.07
N GLU A 13 -45.75 -6.32 19.69
CA GLU A 13 -44.53 -7.12 19.75
C GLU A 13 -43.44 -6.34 19.02
N ILE A 14 -42.40 -5.98 19.76
CA ILE A 14 -41.16 -5.48 19.21
C ILE A 14 -40.55 -6.66 18.46
N GLN A 15 -40.86 -6.78 17.18
CA GLN A 15 -40.17 -7.72 16.30
C GLN A 15 -38.71 -7.30 16.26
N LYS A 16 -37.88 -7.99 17.03
CA LYS A 16 -36.44 -7.97 16.90
C LYS A 16 -36.13 -8.56 15.52
N LYS A 17 -35.97 -7.70 14.52
CA LYS A 17 -35.33 -8.10 13.27
C LYS A 17 -33.93 -8.55 13.66
N GLU A 18 -33.71 -9.86 13.66
CA GLU A 18 -32.35 -10.39 13.67
C GLU A 18 -31.70 -9.87 12.39
N ALA A 19 -30.89 -8.83 12.57
CA ALA A 19 -29.93 -8.47 11.55
C ALA A 19 -29.13 -9.76 11.30
N ASN A 20 -29.17 -10.23 10.06
CA ASN A 20 -28.24 -11.24 9.57
C ASN A 20 -26.85 -10.58 9.56
N LEU A 21 -26.27 -10.39 10.75
CA LEU A 21 -24.89 -9.98 10.88
C LEU A 21 -24.07 -11.10 10.24
N PRO A 22 -23.12 -10.78 9.35
CA PRO A 22 -22.22 -11.78 8.83
C PRO A 22 -21.59 -12.52 10.02
N ALA A 23 -21.64 -13.85 9.93
CA ALA A 23 -21.36 -14.86 10.94
C ALA A 23 -20.44 -14.43 12.09
N ASN A 24 -20.67 -14.97 13.29
CA ASN A 24 -19.73 -14.91 14.41
C ASN A 24 -18.35 -15.45 13.97
N PHE A 25 -17.47 -14.58 13.49
CA PHE A 25 -16.09 -14.91 13.14
C PHE A 25 -15.33 -15.07 14.45
N ASN A 26 -15.02 -16.31 14.81
CA ASN A 26 -14.19 -16.61 15.96
C ASN A 26 -12.71 -16.35 15.60
N LEU A 27 -12.25 -15.12 15.83
CA LEU A 27 -10.89 -14.68 15.50
C LEU A 27 -9.80 -15.45 16.26
N GLU A 28 -10.14 -16.05 17.40
CA GLU A 28 -9.21 -16.85 18.20
C GLU A 28 -8.92 -18.22 17.57
N GLU A 29 -9.90 -18.84 16.88
CA GLU A 29 -9.69 -20.09 16.15
C GLU A 29 -8.90 -19.87 14.86
N ALA A 30 -9.00 -18.67 14.27
CA ALA A 30 -8.21 -18.26 13.10
C ALA A 30 -6.79 -17.74 13.48
N ALA A 31 -6.40 -17.85 14.75
CA ALA A 31 -5.09 -17.40 15.22
C ALA A 31 -3.97 -18.24 14.61
N GLY A 32 -3.17 -17.62 13.74
CA GLY A 32 -2.07 -18.29 13.03
C GLY A 32 -2.43 -18.77 11.62
N GLU A 33 -3.70 -18.70 11.23
CA GLU A 33 -4.13 -18.89 9.84
C GLU A 33 -3.78 -17.66 8.99
N GLY A 34 -3.55 -17.86 7.70
CA GLY A 34 -3.28 -16.76 6.73
C GLY A 34 -1.80 -16.56 6.35
N GLN A 35 -0.88 -17.35 6.91
CA GLN A 35 0.53 -17.36 6.46
C GLN A 35 0.85 -18.46 5.44
N GLU A 36 -0.11 -19.33 5.15
CA GLU A 36 0.08 -20.57 4.37
C GLU A 36 0.56 -20.35 2.92
N PHE A 37 0.36 -19.15 2.38
CA PHE A 37 0.75 -18.78 1.01
C PHE A 37 1.79 -17.65 0.94
N ILE A 38 2.39 -17.25 2.06
CA ILE A 38 3.44 -16.22 2.06
C ILE A 38 4.74 -16.84 1.55
N SER A 39 5.12 -16.49 0.32
CA SER A 39 6.41 -16.85 -0.24
C SER A 39 7.48 -15.80 0.07
N ALA A 40 8.75 -16.15 -0.14
CA ALA A 40 9.86 -15.20 -0.01
C ALA A 40 9.73 -13.96 -0.92
N ARG A 41 8.91 -14.03 -1.99
CA ARG A 41 8.62 -12.89 -2.87
C ARG A 41 7.65 -11.92 -2.23
N ASP A 42 6.72 -12.41 -1.40
CA ASP A 42 5.69 -11.60 -0.74
C ASP A 42 6.23 -10.87 0.49
N LEU A 43 7.33 -11.36 1.07
CA LEU A 43 8.03 -10.68 2.17
C LEU A 43 8.82 -9.45 1.71
N LYS A 44 9.17 -9.36 0.41
CA LYS A 44 9.93 -8.24 -0.11
C LYS A 44 9.01 -7.07 -0.46
N LEU A 45 9.43 -5.87 -0.05
CA LEU A 45 8.75 -4.64 -0.44
C LEU A 45 8.76 -4.48 -1.97
N PRO A 46 7.59 -4.30 -2.62
CA PRO A 46 7.54 -4.08 -4.06
C PRO A 46 8.22 -2.76 -4.42
N ILE A 47 9.13 -2.82 -5.40
CA ILE A 47 9.85 -1.64 -5.91
C ILE A 47 9.27 -1.30 -7.27
N LEU A 48 8.48 -0.24 -7.33
CA LEU A 48 7.90 0.28 -8.56
C LEU A 48 8.87 1.25 -9.24
N LYS A 49 9.16 1.01 -10.51
CA LYS A 49 10.04 1.84 -11.34
C LYS A 49 9.30 2.27 -12.60
N ILE A 50 9.59 3.49 -13.06
CA ILE A 50 9.21 3.92 -14.40
C ILE A 50 10.34 3.54 -15.35
N LEU A 51 10.02 2.93 -16.49
CA LEU A 51 11.02 2.52 -17.46
C LEU A 51 11.54 3.73 -18.25
N TYR A 52 12.84 3.97 -18.15
CA TYR A 52 13.59 4.95 -18.92
C TYR A 52 14.29 4.29 -20.12
N ALA A 53 14.75 5.08 -21.09
CA ALA A 53 15.38 4.57 -22.32
C ALA A 53 16.57 3.61 -22.07
N ASN A 54 17.29 3.77 -20.96
CA ASN A 54 18.42 2.94 -20.56
C ASN A 54 18.04 1.82 -19.56
N SER A 55 16.75 1.56 -19.37
CA SER A 55 16.31 0.51 -18.45
C SER A 55 16.59 -0.87 -19.06
N PRO A 56 17.20 -1.81 -18.30
CA PRO A 56 17.56 -3.14 -18.83
C PRO A 56 16.35 -3.95 -19.30
N VAL A 57 15.15 -3.62 -18.80
CA VAL A 57 13.89 -4.26 -19.21
C VAL A 57 13.53 -3.96 -20.67
N LEU A 58 14.09 -2.88 -21.24
CA LEU A 58 13.88 -2.48 -22.64
C LEU A 58 15.02 -2.92 -23.57
N ASP A 59 16.12 -3.44 -23.02
CA ASP A 59 17.30 -3.87 -23.78
C ASP A 59 17.14 -5.35 -24.16
N ASP A 60 17.10 -5.66 -25.44
CA ASP A 60 16.91 -7.02 -25.97
C ASP A 60 18.09 -7.95 -25.71
N SER A 61 19.25 -7.39 -25.36
CA SER A 61 20.44 -8.15 -24.96
C SER A 61 20.47 -8.54 -23.48
N ASP A 62 19.63 -7.92 -22.64
CA ASP A 62 19.59 -8.19 -21.20
C ASP A 62 18.63 -9.36 -20.88
N GLY A 63 19.00 -10.20 -19.91
CA GLY A 63 18.14 -11.30 -19.46
C GLY A 63 16.84 -10.85 -18.79
N LYS A 64 16.71 -9.56 -18.47
CA LYS A 64 15.50 -8.92 -17.93
C LYS A 64 14.60 -8.31 -19.01
N TYR A 65 14.92 -8.51 -20.30
CA TYR A 65 14.15 -7.97 -21.40
C TYR A 65 12.68 -8.42 -21.37
N ILE A 66 11.78 -7.47 -21.60
CA ILE A 66 10.35 -7.72 -21.72
C ILE A 66 9.86 -7.10 -23.03
N ALA A 67 9.56 -7.91 -24.03
CA ALA A 67 9.24 -7.46 -25.39
C ALA A 67 8.02 -6.53 -25.49
N ASN A 68 7.06 -6.66 -24.58
CA ASN A 68 5.90 -5.78 -24.53
C ASN A 68 6.12 -4.53 -23.66
N ALA A 69 7.26 -4.37 -23.01
CA ALA A 69 7.59 -3.18 -22.24
C ALA A 69 7.98 -2.01 -23.16
N LYS A 70 7.58 -0.80 -22.76
CA LYS A 70 7.94 0.44 -23.46
C LYS A 70 8.46 1.46 -22.46
N GLN A 71 9.22 2.41 -22.97
CA GLN A 71 9.60 3.58 -22.18
C GLN A 71 8.35 4.28 -21.65
N GLY A 72 8.36 4.60 -20.36
CA GLY A 72 7.24 5.18 -19.62
C GLY A 72 6.28 4.17 -19.00
N ASP A 73 6.41 2.87 -19.27
CA ASP A 73 5.67 1.84 -18.54
C ASP A 73 6.16 1.72 -17.10
N ILE A 74 5.29 1.20 -16.22
CA ILE A 74 5.57 0.99 -14.80
C ILE A 74 5.94 -0.48 -14.61
N TYR A 75 7.06 -0.74 -13.96
CA TYR A 75 7.60 -2.08 -13.74
C TYR A 75 7.85 -2.33 -12.26
N ASN A 76 7.44 -3.50 -11.76
CA ASN A 76 7.79 -3.96 -10.41
C ASN A 76 9.01 -4.88 -10.49
N GLU A 77 10.12 -4.45 -9.91
CA GLU A 77 11.38 -5.21 -9.95
C GLU A 77 11.34 -6.51 -9.13
N VAL A 78 10.46 -6.60 -8.14
CA VAL A 78 10.35 -7.76 -7.26
C VAL A 78 9.46 -8.83 -7.89
N THR A 79 8.30 -8.43 -8.43
CA THR A 79 7.32 -9.39 -8.98
C THR A 79 7.45 -9.61 -10.48
N GLY A 80 8.11 -8.69 -11.20
CA GLY A 80 8.18 -8.72 -12.67
C GLY A 80 6.93 -8.16 -13.36
N ASN A 81 5.96 -7.63 -12.59
CA ASN A 81 4.73 -7.09 -13.15
C ASN A 81 4.98 -5.82 -13.96
N LEU A 82 4.29 -5.71 -15.09
CA LEU A 82 4.37 -4.57 -16.00
C LEU A 82 2.98 -3.95 -16.17
N TRP A 83 2.88 -2.64 -15.99
CA TRP A 83 1.68 -1.86 -16.26
C TRP A 83 1.97 -0.76 -17.28
N LYS A 84 0.96 -0.43 -18.09
CA LYS A 84 1.11 0.61 -19.10
C LYS A 84 1.13 1.98 -18.46
N GLY A 85 2.10 2.80 -18.86
CA GLY A 85 2.25 4.15 -18.32
C GLY A 85 0.99 5.02 -18.51
N LYS A 86 0.24 4.78 -19.60
CA LYS A 86 -1.03 5.47 -19.89
C LYS A 86 -2.19 5.04 -19.00
N ASP A 87 -2.25 3.75 -18.65
CA ASP A 87 -3.34 3.19 -17.85
C ASP A 87 -3.08 3.39 -16.36
N GLY A 88 -1.81 3.48 -15.97
CA GLY A 88 -1.38 3.68 -14.60
C GLY A 88 -1.65 2.47 -13.71
N ILE A 89 -1.58 2.70 -12.40
CA ILE A 89 -1.88 1.71 -11.36
C ILE A 89 -2.67 2.37 -10.24
N ILE A 90 -3.57 1.60 -9.63
CA ILE A 90 -4.24 2.02 -8.40
C ILE A 90 -3.34 1.65 -7.23
N VAL A 91 -3.01 2.65 -6.41
CA VAL A 91 -2.19 2.46 -5.21
C VAL A 91 -2.97 2.92 -3.99
N VAL A 92 -2.82 2.17 -2.90
CA VAL A 92 -3.28 2.59 -1.57
C VAL A 92 -2.04 2.95 -0.77
N PRO A 93 -1.84 4.22 -0.41
CA PRO A 93 -0.72 4.61 0.42
C PRO A 93 -0.94 4.06 1.84
N CYS A 94 -0.08 3.14 2.28
CA CYS A 94 -0.16 2.55 3.62
C CYS A 94 0.76 3.23 4.63
N LEU A 95 1.86 3.82 4.16
CA LEU A 95 2.88 4.43 5.01
C LEU A 95 3.59 5.55 4.23
N TYR A 96 3.77 6.69 4.89
CA TYR A 96 4.58 7.78 4.40
C TYR A 96 5.68 8.08 5.42
N ILE A 97 6.93 7.98 4.99
CA ILE A 97 8.09 8.37 5.78
C ILE A 97 8.79 9.48 5.02
N ASN A 98 8.81 10.68 5.61
CA ASN A 98 9.65 11.76 5.10
C ASN A 98 11.03 11.67 5.77
N THR A 99 12.10 11.67 4.98
CA THR A 99 13.47 11.67 5.51
C THR A 99 14.31 12.80 4.92
N PHE A 100 15.16 13.38 5.76
CA PHE A 100 16.14 14.38 5.41
C PHE A 100 17.51 13.68 5.40
N ASN A 101 18.00 13.40 4.20
CA ASN A 101 19.21 12.60 4.01
C ASN A 101 20.43 13.52 3.97
N GLU A 102 21.39 13.25 4.85
CA GLU A 102 22.67 13.95 4.90
C GLU A 102 23.66 13.25 3.96
N TRP A 103 24.23 14.02 3.04
CA TRP A 103 25.19 13.54 2.05
C TRP A 103 26.57 14.13 2.32
N LYS A 104 27.61 13.34 2.07
CA LYS A 104 28.98 13.85 2.08
C LYS A 104 29.24 14.66 0.81
N ASP A 105 30.22 15.55 0.88
CA ASP A 105 30.71 16.29 -0.27
C ASP A 105 31.12 15.37 -1.43
N LYS A 106 31.01 15.91 -2.64
CA LYS A 106 31.34 15.20 -3.87
C LYS A 106 32.81 14.77 -3.84
N GLY A 107 33.06 13.49 -4.07
CA GLY A 107 34.42 12.92 -4.16
C GLY A 107 34.80 12.05 -2.96
N ASP A 108 34.20 12.26 -1.79
CA ASP A 108 34.54 11.53 -0.56
C ASP A 108 33.37 10.67 -0.04
N SER A 109 32.31 10.56 -0.85
CA SER A 109 31.04 9.90 -0.50
C SER A 109 31.00 8.42 -0.93
N PRO A 110 30.54 7.49 -0.07
CA PRO A 110 30.35 6.08 -0.40
C PRO A 110 29.16 5.80 -1.35
N GLY A 111 28.59 6.82 -1.99
CA GLY A 111 27.42 6.69 -2.86
C GLY A 111 26.09 6.46 -2.12
N ARG A 112 26.07 6.69 -0.81
CA ARG A 112 24.87 6.59 0.05
C ARG A 112 24.84 7.73 1.08
N PRO A 113 23.67 8.08 1.65
CA PRO A 113 23.58 9.02 2.76
C PRO A 113 24.48 8.60 3.92
N ILE A 114 25.12 9.56 4.58
CA ILE A 114 25.87 9.32 5.83
C ILE A 114 24.88 9.16 6.98
N LYS A 115 23.82 9.97 6.99
CA LYS A 115 22.80 9.98 8.03
C LYS A 115 21.42 10.21 7.42
N ILE A 116 20.41 9.61 8.04
CA ILE A 116 19.00 9.73 7.66
C ILE A 116 18.29 10.32 8.87
N HIS A 117 17.77 11.53 8.72
CA HIS A 117 17.05 12.25 9.76
C HIS A 117 15.55 12.26 9.45
N THR A 118 14.71 12.33 10.47
CA THR A 118 13.25 12.44 10.33
C THR A 118 12.71 13.79 10.81
N ASP A 119 13.50 14.52 11.60
CA ASP A 119 13.15 15.85 12.10
C ASP A 119 13.55 16.92 11.06
N PRO A 120 12.62 17.77 10.60
CA PRO A 120 12.92 18.88 9.69
C PRO A 120 13.88 19.93 10.28
N SER A 121 14.08 19.98 11.61
CA SER A 121 15.00 20.93 12.24
C SER A 121 16.43 20.86 11.70
N ILE A 122 16.87 19.68 11.22
CA ILE A 122 18.19 19.47 10.62
C ILE A 122 18.46 20.40 9.43
N MET A 123 17.41 20.86 8.75
CA MET A 123 17.55 21.78 7.61
C MET A 123 18.20 23.12 8.02
N SER A 124 18.08 23.52 9.30
CA SER A 124 18.72 24.72 9.84
C SER A 124 20.24 24.59 10.01
N GLU A 125 20.77 23.35 10.06
CA GLU A 125 22.19 23.05 10.20
C GLU A 125 22.87 22.85 8.84
N THR A 126 22.12 22.98 7.73
CA THR A 126 22.66 22.78 6.39
C THR A 126 23.55 23.94 5.95
N THR A 127 24.70 23.63 5.37
CA THR A 127 25.58 24.59 4.73
C THR A 127 25.35 24.58 3.22
N ARG A 128 25.37 25.77 2.59
CA ARG A 128 25.30 25.86 1.13
C ARG A 128 26.72 25.67 0.57
N GLY A 129 26.94 24.56 -0.13
CA GLY A 129 28.15 24.30 -0.91
C GLY A 129 28.16 25.04 -2.25
#